data_AF-B0NQD8-F1
#
_entry.id   AF-B0NQD8-F1
#
_cell.length_a   1.000
_cell.length_b   1.000
_cell.length_c   1.000
_cell.angle_alpha   90.00
_cell.angle_beta   90.00
_cell.angle_gamma   90.00
#
_symmetry.space_group_name_H-M   'P 1'
#
loop_
_entity.id
_entity.type
_entity.pdbx_description
1 polymer ?
#
loop_
_entity_poly.entity_id
_entity_poly.type
_entity_poly.pdbx_seq_one_letter_code
_entity_poly.pdbx_strand_id
1 'polypeptide(L)' 'MRAKKEIIKVLTKNDFLMNIETAKQINLADYLHSLGYSPVKQQGINLWYKSPLREETEASFKVNTERNQWYDFDAPI' A
#
# COMPACT_ATOMS: atom_id res chain seq x y z
N MET A 1 -19.80 -17.76 33.49
CA MET A 1 -19.51 -18.42 32.18
C MET A 1 -19.51 -17.44 31.00
N ARG A 2 -20.56 -16.62 30.79
CA ARG A 2 -20.67 -15.70 29.62
C ARG A 2 -19.64 -14.56 29.60
N ALA A 3 -19.44 -13.86 30.72
CA ALA A 3 -18.45 -12.78 30.82
C ALA A 3 -17.00 -13.25 30.54
N LYS A 4 -16.60 -14.41 31.06
CA LYS A 4 -15.27 -14.99 30.81
C LYS A 4 -15.07 -15.37 29.33
N LYS A 5 -16.14 -15.77 28.63
CA LYS A 5 -16.11 -16.12 27.19
C LYS A 5 -15.99 -14.88 26.30
N GLU A 6 -16.65 -13.78 26.66
CA GLU A 6 -16.51 -12.49 25.95
C GLU A 6 -15.11 -11.88 26.16
N ILE A 7 -14.56 -11.96 27.38
CA ILE A 7 -13.20 -11.48 27.66
C ILE A 7 -12.16 -12.26 26.86
N ILE A 8 -12.26 -13.60 26.83
CA ILE A 8 -11.35 -14.42 26.01
C ILE A 8 -11.50 -14.06 24.53
N LYS A 9 -12.72 -13.86 24.03
CA LYS A 9 -12.96 -13.46 22.63
C LYS A 9 -12.34 -12.11 22.25
N VAL A 10 -12.35 -11.14 23.17
CA VAL A 10 -11.69 -9.83 23.00
C VAL A 10 -10.17 -10.00 23.01
N LEU A 11 -9.63 -10.82 23.89
CA LEU A 11 -8.18 -11.05 24.02
C LEU A 11 -7.59 -11.94 22.91
N THR A 12 -8.39 -12.79 22.26
CA THR A 12 -7.96 -13.68 21.17
C THR A 12 -8.26 -13.14 19.78
N LYS A 13 -8.94 -12.00 19.66
CA LYS A 13 -9.08 -11.35 18.35
C LYS A 13 -7.70 -10.80 17.98
N ASN A 14 -7.16 -11.30 16.87
CA ASN A 14 -5.91 -10.87 16.26
C ASN A 14 -5.93 -9.41 15.76
N ASP A 15 -6.76 -8.54 16.33
CA ASP A 15 -6.94 -7.15 15.92
C ASP A 15 -5.66 -6.31 16.14
N PHE A 16 -4.69 -6.80 16.91
CA PHE A 16 -3.35 -6.20 17.06
C PHE A 16 -2.34 -6.64 15.98
N LEU A 17 -2.61 -7.72 15.25
CA LEU A 17 -1.73 -8.22 14.20
C LEU A 17 -2.30 -7.79 12.84
N MET A 18 -1.49 -7.05 12.08
CA MET A 18 -1.80 -6.69 10.70
C MET A 18 -2.19 -7.94 9.91
N ASN A 19 -3.41 -7.98 9.38
CA ASN A 19 -3.88 -9.07 8.51
C ASN A 19 -3.89 -8.62 7.03
N ILE A 20 -3.92 -9.60 6.13
CA ILE A 20 -3.82 -9.36 4.68
C ILE A 20 -4.99 -8.51 4.18
N GLU A 21 -6.20 -8.68 4.71
CA GLU A 21 -7.38 -7.92 4.30
C GLU A 21 -7.22 -6.44 4.65
N THR A 22 -6.74 -6.14 5.85
CA THR A 22 -6.46 -4.79 6.33
C THR A 22 -5.32 -4.16 5.52
N ALA A 23 -4.28 -4.94 5.18
CA ALA A 23 -3.13 -4.44 4.43
C ALA A 23 -3.50 -3.99 3.02
N LYS A 24 -4.41 -4.71 2.38
CA LYS A 24 -4.93 -4.35 1.05
C LYS A 24 -5.74 -3.04 1.05
N GLN A 25 -6.20 -2.56 2.21
CA GLN A 25 -6.91 -1.29 2.34
C GLN A 25 -6.00 -0.08 2.54
N ILE A 26 -4.69 -0.27 2.77
CA ILE A 26 -3.75 0.85 2.86
C ILE A 26 -3.70 1.54 1.49
N ASN A 27 -4.07 2.81 1.43
CA ASN A 27 -3.96 3.61 0.22
C ASN A 27 -2.49 3.73 -0.19
N LEU A 28 -2.13 3.17 -1.35
CA LEU A 28 -0.75 3.14 -1.81
C LEU A 28 -0.19 4.54 -2.11
N ALA A 29 -1.01 5.48 -2.58
CA ALA A 29 -0.56 6.83 -2.87
C ALA A 29 -0.20 7.58 -1.58
N ASP A 30 -1.06 7.51 -0.56
CA ASP A 30 -0.80 8.12 0.75
C ASP A 30 0.40 7.46 1.43
N TYR A 31 0.52 6.14 1.32
CA TYR A 31 1.66 5.40 1.85
C TYR A 31 2.98 5.84 1.21
N LEU A 32 3.04 5.90 -0.12
CA LEU A 32 4.23 6.40 -0.84
C LEU A 32 4.56 7.85 -0.48
N HIS A 33 3.54 8.70 -0.35
CA HIS A 33 3.73 10.08 0.08
C HIS A 33 4.31 10.17 1.50
N SER A 34 3.87 9.32 2.44
CA SER A 34 4.42 9.26 3.79
C SER A 34 5.90 8.86 3.84
N LEU A 35 6.37 8.12 2.82
CA LEU A 35 7.77 7.75 2.64
C LEU A 35 8.59 8.82 1.90
N GLY A 36 7.96 9.93 1.48
CA GLY A 36 8.60 11.03 0.76
C GLY A 36 8.56 10.92 -0.77
N TYR A 37 7.85 9.94 -1.33
CA TYR A 37 7.70 9.82 -2.78
C TYR A 37 6.52 10.64 -3.27
N SER A 38 6.74 11.44 -4.31
CA SER A 38 5.69 12.16 -5.03
C SER A 38 5.56 11.62 -6.46
N PRO A 39 4.33 11.56 -7.03
CA PRO A 39 4.17 11.13 -8.40
C PRO A 39 4.84 12.13 -9.35
N VAL A 40 5.61 11.61 -10.31
CA VAL A 40 6.22 12.43 -11.37
C VAL A 40 5.21 12.77 -12.48
N LYS A 41 4.17 11.94 -12.64
CA LYS A 41 3.13 12.10 -13.65
C LYS A 41 1.84 11.43 -13.22
N GLN A 42 0.71 12.03 -13.59
CA GLN A 42 -0.62 11.41 -13.49
C GLN A 42 -1.22 11.21 -14.88
N GLN A 43 -1.80 10.03 -15.12
CA GLN A 43 -2.52 9.67 -16.34
C GLN A 43 -3.84 8.99 -15.97
N GLY A 44 -4.91 9.78 -15.88
CA GLY A 44 -6.19 9.33 -15.36
C GLY A 44 -6.04 8.79 -13.94
N ILE A 45 -6.38 7.51 -13.77
CA ILE A 45 -6.33 6.76 -12.49
C ILE A 45 -4.94 6.20 -12.16
N ASN A 46 -3.93 6.47 -12.99
CA ASN A 46 -2.58 5.96 -12.80
C ASN A 46 -1.65 7.09 -12.36
N LEU A 47 -1.00 6.89 -11.22
CA LEU A 47 0.09 7.72 -10.73
C LEU A 47 1.41 7.02 -11.05
N TRP A 48 2.35 7.76 -11.64
CA TRP A 48 3.67 7.27 -12.02
C TRP A 48 4.71 7.86 -11.08
N TYR A 49 5.62 7.02 -10.61
CA TYR A 49 6.71 7.33 -9.69
C TYR A 49 8.00 6.77 -10.25
N LYS A 50 9.13 7.32 -9.81
CA LYS A 50 10.39 6.57 -9.87
C LYS A 50 10.28 5.36 -8.95
N SER A 51 10.78 4.21 -9.38
CA SER A 51 10.73 2.98 -8.61
C SER A 51 11.41 3.19 -7.25
N PRO A 52 10.75 2.88 -6.12
CA PRO A 52 11.38 2.92 -4.81
C PRO A 52 12.42 1.80 -4.63
N LEU A 53 12.52 0.88 -5.60
CA LEU A 53 13.38 -0.30 -5.54
C LEU A 53 14.77 -0.09 -6.17
N ARG A 54 14.97 0.99 -6.94
CA ARG A 54 16.22 1.31 -7.64
C ARG A 54 16.30 2.79 -7.98
N GLU A 55 17.50 3.28 -8.26
CA GLU A 55 17.67 4.61 -8.82
C GLU A 55 17.38 4.58 -10.33
N GLU A 56 16.52 5.47 -10.80
CA GLU A 56 16.16 5.58 -12.22
C GLU A 56 15.96 7.04 -12.65
N THR A 57 16.16 7.31 -13.93
CA THR A 57 15.96 8.63 -14.55
C THR A 57 14.49 8.82 -14.93
N GLU A 58 13.91 7.81 -15.59
CA GLU A 58 12.52 7.74 -16.03
C GLU A 58 11.66 6.92 -15.07
N ALA A 59 10.39 7.31 -14.88
CA ALA A 59 9.47 6.61 -14.00
C ALA A 59 8.92 5.32 -14.61
N SER A 60 9.17 4.19 -13.96
CA SER A 60 8.62 2.88 -14.34
C SER A 60 7.59 2.34 -13.35
N PHE A 61 7.42 2.97 -12.18
CA PHE A 61 6.54 2.47 -11.12
C PHE A 61 5.16 3.13 -11.20
N LYS A 62 4.12 2.31 -11.38
CA LYS A 62 2.75 2.78 -11.60
C LYS A 62 1.83 2.31 -10.48
N VAL A 63 1.16 3.24 -9.81
CA VAL A 63 0.05 2.97 -8.88
C VAL A 63 -1.27 3.25 -9.57
N ASN A 64 -2.15 2.26 -9.60
CA ASN A 64 -3.54 2.41 -10.02
C ASN A 64 -4.41 2.73 -8.79
N THR A 65 -5.01 3.92 -8.77
CA THR A 65 -5.72 4.43 -7.58
C THR A 65 -7.11 3.82 -7.39
N GLU A 66 -7.74 3.29 -8.45
CA GLU A 66 -9.04 2.60 -8.34
C GLU A 66 -8.88 1.18 -7.79
N ARG A 67 -7.84 0.46 -8.24
CA ARG A 67 -7.57 -0.92 -7.81
C ARG A 67 -6.71 -0.99 -6.55
N ASN A 68 -6.10 0.13 -6.15
CA ASN A 68 -5.10 0.19 -5.09
C ASN A 68 -3.98 -0.85 -5.29
N GLN A 69 -3.45 -0.91 -6.52
CA GLN A 69 -2.43 -1.89 -6.95
C GLN A 69 -1.27 -1.17 -7.64
N TRP A 70 -0.07 -1.71 -7.50
CA TRP A 70 1.13 -1.19 -8.16
C TRP A 70 1.71 -2.19 -9.17
N TYR A 71 2.41 -1.65 -10.15
CA TYR A 71 3.17 -2.40 -11.17
C TYR A 71 4.50 -1.70 -11.36
N ASP A 72 5.60 -2.45 -11.40
CA ASP A 72 6.92 -1.94 -11.75
C ASP A 72 7.35 -2.53 -13.09
N PHE A 73 7.60 -1.69 -14.08
CA PHE A 73 7.88 -2.10 -15.47
C PHE A 73 9.36 -2.23 -15.80
N ASP A 74 10.24 -1.95 -14.83
CA ASP A 74 11.66 -1.69 -15.07
C ASP A 74 11.89 -0.44 -15.93
N ALA A 75 12.91 0.34 -15.60
CA ALA A 75 13.28 1.53 -16.39
C ALA A 75 14.50 1.17 -17.25
N PRO A 76 14.57 1.64 -18.51
CA PRO A 76 15.83 1.61 -19.25
C PRO A 76 16.90 2.32 -18.41
N ILE A 77 17.99 1.61 -18.13
CA ILE A 77 19.16 2.15 -17.42
C ILE A 77 19.90 3.14 -18.32
#